data_AF-A0A1A8J2Q2-F1
#
_entry.id   AF-A0A1A8J2Q2-F1
#
_cell.length_a   1.000
_cell.length_b   1.000
_cell.length_c   1.000
_cell.angle_alpha   90.00
_cell.angle_beta   90.00
_cell.angle_gamma   90.00
#
_symmetry.space_group_name_H-M   'P 1'
#
loop_
_entity.id
_entity.type
_entity.pdbx_description
1 polymer ?
#
loop_
_entity_poly.entity_id
_entity_poly.type
_entity_poly.pdbx_seq_one_letter_code
_entity_poly.pdbx_strand_id
1 'polypeptide(L)'
;IFPDKWVNGVLHQCYIPIALLNTSFCTILACYTRLGFPFLHYNNDAVKRMPASPKFSKLLRVIAFAFPYAFDNIPLFYRVFLCEGEGCTDDETIVLHYQHIALAFLTSFLFASHLPERLAPGSFDYIGHSHQLFHVCAIVGTHFQMQAIEQDMVTRRSWLSANSIPITFANSLGT
;
A
#
# COMPACT_ATOMS: atom_id res chain seq x y z
N ILE A 1 -5.96 -2.98 13.57
CA ILE A 1 -6.38 -1.93 12.60
C ILE A 1 -7.82 -2.12 12.16
N PHE A 2 -8.26 -3.35 11.84
CA PHE A 2 -9.67 -3.62 11.48
C PHE A 2 -10.66 -3.02 12.49
N PRO A 3 -11.76 -2.38 12.04
CA PRO A 3 -12.78 -1.84 12.94
C PRO A 3 -13.46 -2.96 13.71
N ASP A 4 -13.76 -2.74 14.99
CA ASP A 4 -14.38 -3.77 15.86
C ASP A 4 -15.70 -4.29 15.27
N LYS A 5 -16.47 -3.41 14.60
CA LYS A 5 -17.73 -3.74 13.93
C LYS A 5 -17.56 -4.73 12.76
N TRP A 6 -16.36 -4.87 12.21
CA TRP A 6 -16.08 -5.72 11.06
C TRP A 6 -15.35 -7.01 11.43
N VAL A 7 -14.86 -7.11 12.68
CA VAL A 7 -14.23 -8.33 13.19
C VAL A 7 -15.27 -9.45 13.18
N ASN A 8 -14.89 -10.60 12.61
CA ASN A 8 -15.73 -11.79 12.36
C ASN A 8 -16.83 -11.63 11.29
N GLY A 9 -16.90 -10.50 10.59
CA GLY A 9 -17.77 -10.36 9.42
C GLY A 9 -17.23 -11.08 8.18
N VAL A 10 -18.09 -11.25 7.17
CA VAL A 10 -17.71 -11.77 5.83
C VAL A 10 -16.55 -10.96 5.23
N LEU A 11 -16.55 -9.64 5.47
CA LEU A 11 -15.49 -8.77 4.99
C LEU A 11 -14.14 -9.10 5.63
N HIS A 12 -14.07 -9.43 6.91
CA HIS A 12 -12.82 -9.81 7.58
C HIS A 12 -12.28 -11.15 7.08
N GLN A 13 -13.16 -12.12 6.82
CA GLN A 13 -12.78 -13.45 6.30
C GLN A 13 -12.33 -13.38 4.83
N CYS A 14 -13.01 -12.60 3.99
CA CYS A 14 -12.65 -12.47 2.58
C CYS A 14 -11.52 -11.46 2.32
N TYR A 15 -11.17 -10.63 3.31
CA TYR A 15 -10.18 -9.57 3.10
C TYR A 15 -8.80 -10.11 2.73
N ILE A 16 -8.30 -11.07 3.50
CA ILE A 16 -6.98 -11.68 3.29
C ILE A 16 -6.90 -12.40 1.93
N PRO A 17 -7.83 -13.30 1.56
CA PRO A 17 -7.78 -13.94 0.24
C PRO A 17 -7.94 -12.95 -0.91
N ILE A 18 -8.78 -11.91 -0.80
CA ILE A 18 -8.89 -10.87 -1.83
C ILE A 18 -7.59 -10.08 -1.95
N ALA A 19 -6.96 -9.71 -0.82
CA ALA A 19 -5.68 -9.02 -0.82
C ALA A 19 -4.57 -9.87 -1.47
N LEU A 20 -4.54 -11.17 -1.19
CA LEU A 20 -3.59 -12.12 -1.79
C LEU A 20 -3.80 -12.24 -3.31
N LEU A 21 -5.05 -12.39 -3.76
CA LEU A 21 -5.38 -12.45 -5.18
C LEU A 21 -5.03 -11.14 -5.90
N ASN A 22 -5.37 -10.01 -5.29
CA ASN A 22 -5.05 -8.69 -5.82
C ASN A 22 -3.54 -8.48 -5.96
N THR A 23 -2.77 -8.79 -4.91
CA THR A 23 -1.32 -8.67 -4.90
C THR A 23 -0.67 -9.59 -5.93
N SER A 24 -1.15 -10.83 -6.02
CA SER A 24 -0.67 -11.80 -7.01
C SER A 24 -0.92 -11.31 -8.44
N PHE A 25 -2.15 -10.86 -8.72
CA PHE A 25 -2.53 -10.34 -10.03
C PHE A 25 -1.74 -9.08 -10.40
N CYS A 26 -1.62 -8.12 -9.48
CA CYS A 26 -0.85 -6.90 -9.70
C CYS A 26 0.65 -7.16 -9.89
N THR A 27 1.22 -8.11 -9.16
CA THR A 27 2.63 -8.53 -9.31
C THR A 27 2.86 -9.18 -10.66
N ILE A 28 1.97 -10.09 -11.06
CA ILE A 28 1.99 -10.75 -12.37
C ILE A 28 1.91 -9.70 -13.48
N LEU A 29 0.98 -8.74 -13.38
CA LEU A 29 0.84 -7.64 -14.32
C LEU A 29 2.10 -6.75 -14.39
N ALA A 30 2.66 -6.38 -13.25
CA ALA A 30 3.89 -5.58 -13.18
C ALA A 30 5.08 -6.32 -13.80
N CYS A 31 5.24 -7.61 -13.53
CA CYS A 31 6.27 -8.46 -14.14
C CYS A 31 6.08 -8.56 -15.66
N TYR A 32 4.84 -8.76 -16.14
CA TYR A 32 4.54 -8.83 -17.58
C TYR A 32 4.78 -7.50 -18.30
N THR A 33 4.47 -6.36 -17.69
CA THR A 33 4.74 -5.04 -18.28
C THR A 33 6.24 -4.75 -18.43
N ARG A 34 7.10 -5.37 -17.60
CA ARG A 34 8.56 -5.20 -17.62
C ARG A 34 9.28 -6.19 -18.54
N LEU A 35 8.90 -7.47 -18.47
CA LEU A 35 9.52 -8.53 -19.27
C LEU A 35 9.03 -8.50 -20.72
N GLY A 36 7.83 -7.96 -20.97
CA GLY A 36 7.12 -8.21 -22.22
C GLY A 36 6.69 -9.68 -22.30
N PHE A 37 5.58 -9.98 -22.97
CA PHE A 37 5.10 -11.35 -23.12
C PHE A 37 6.20 -12.26 -23.70
N PRO A 38 6.71 -13.27 -22.98
CA PRO A 38 7.54 -14.31 -23.55
C PRO A 38 6.60 -15.44 -23.94
N PHE A 39 5.76 -15.24 -24.96
CA PHE A 39 5.01 -16.36 -25.52
C PHE A 39 5.95 -17.12 -26.44
N LEU A 40 6.63 -18.09 -25.85
CA LEU A 40 7.21 -19.30 -26.44
C LEU A 40 7.35 -19.27 -27.97
N HIS A 41 8.51 -18.84 -28.47
CA HIS A 41 8.89 -19.15 -29.85
C HIS A 41 10.37 -19.56 -29.93
N TYR A 42 10.55 -20.85 -30.20
CA TYR A 42 11.78 -21.50 -30.64
C TYR A 42 12.06 -21.15 -32.11
N ASN A 43 12.11 -19.87 -32.48
CA ASN A 43 12.72 -19.53 -33.76
C ASN A 43 13.26 -18.10 -33.77
N ASN A 44 14.49 -18.00 -34.29
CA ASN A 44 15.21 -16.74 -34.46
C ASN A 44 14.42 -15.82 -35.42
N ASP A 45 14.54 -14.51 -35.19
CA ASP A 45 14.00 -13.43 -36.02
C ASP A 45 12.48 -13.13 -35.91
N ALA A 46 12.08 -12.57 -34.77
CA ALA A 46 11.36 -11.29 -34.69
C ALA A 46 10.80 -11.09 -33.28
N VAL A 47 11.52 -10.31 -32.45
CA VAL A 47 11.01 -9.77 -31.18
C VAL A 47 9.92 -8.72 -31.50
N LYS A 48 8.73 -9.16 -31.91
CA LYS A 48 7.55 -8.29 -32.00
C LYS A 48 6.97 -8.11 -30.59
N ARG A 49 7.61 -7.21 -29.83
CA ARG A 49 7.04 -6.55 -28.65
C ARG A 49 5.58 -6.20 -28.95
N MET A 50 4.62 -6.66 -28.14
CA MET A 50 3.30 -6.04 -28.13
C MET A 50 3.51 -4.52 -27.94
N PRO A 51 2.91 -3.66 -28.77
CA PRO A 51 3.06 -2.22 -28.64
C PRO A 51 2.13 -1.72 -27.53
N ALA A 52 2.33 -2.17 -26.29
CA ALA A 52 1.82 -1.42 -25.16
C ALA A 52 2.61 -0.10 -25.17
N SER A 53 1.92 1.02 -25.41
CA SER A 53 2.59 2.32 -25.48
C SER A 53 3.44 2.51 -24.21
N PRO A 54 4.65 3.10 -24.31
CA PRO A 54 5.52 3.26 -23.14
C PRO A 54 4.86 4.07 -22.01
N LYS A 55 3.83 4.87 -22.34
CA LYS A 55 2.97 5.57 -21.38
C LYS A 55 1.95 4.64 -20.71
N PHE A 56 1.31 3.74 -21.46
CA PHE A 56 0.35 2.77 -20.94
C PHE A 56 0.99 1.73 -20.02
N SER A 57 2.17 1.21 -20.37
CA SER A 57 2.93 0.29 -19.50
C SER A 57 3.34 0.96 -18.18
N LYS A 58 3.77 2.22 -18.23
CA LYS A 58 4.05 3.01 -17.02
C LYS A 58 2.79 3.21 -16.16
N LEU A 59 1.66 3.56 -16.77
CA LEU A 59 0.40 3.77 -16.08
C LEU A 59 -0.11 2.49 -15.39
N LEU A 60 -0.15 1.37 -16.13
CA LEU A 60 -0.57 0.07 -15.57
C LEU A 60 0.28 -0.33 -14.36
N ARG A 61 1.58 -0.07 -14.41
CA ARG A 61 2.47 -0.35 -13.30
C ARG A 61 2.21 0.54 -12.08
N VAL A 62 1.97 1.83 -12.28
CA VAL A 62 1.61 2.74 -11.16
C VAL A 62 0.29 2.29 -10.54
N ILE A 63 -0.71 1.94 -11.35
CA ILE A 63 -2.00 1.42 -10.87
C ILE A 63 -1.82 0.10 -10.12
N ALA A 64 -0.98 -0.82 -10.62
CA ALA A 64 -0.70 -2.09 -9.98
C ALA A 64 -0.06 -1.96 -8.59
N PHE A 65 0.62 -0.85 -8.29
CA PHE A 65 1.12 -0.57 -6.94
C PHE A 65 0.13 0.25 -6.10
N ALA A 66 -0.56 1.21 -6.69
CA ALA A 66 -1.51 2.07 -5.98
C ALA A 66 -2.77 1.32 -5.53
N PHE A 67 -3.26 0.38 -6.33
CA PHE A 67 -4.52 -0.32 -6.06
C PHE A 67 -4.43 -1.28 -4.86
N PRO A 68 -3.42 -2.17 -4.73
CA PRO A 68 -3.22 -2.95 -3.50
C PRO A 68 -3.03 -2.07 -2.28
N TYR A 69 -2.21 -1.01 -2.40
CA TYR A 69 -2.00 -0.07 -1.31
C TYR A 69 -3.32 0.57 -0.84
N ALA A 70 -4.17 1.02 -1.75
CA ALA A 70 -5.47 1.59 -1.40
C ALA A 70 -6.38 0.57 -0.72
N PHE A 71 -6.40 -0.69 -1.21
CA PHE A 71 -7.20 -1.78 -0.64
C PHE A 71 -6.75 -2.13 0.78
N ASP A 72 -5.44 -2.23 1.00
CA ASP A 72 -4.83 -2.58 2.29
C ASP A 72 -5.05 -1.48 3.36
N ASN A 73 -5.24 -0.24 2.91
CA ASN A 73 -5.53 0.90 3.79
C ASN A 73 -7.04 1.15 4.02
N ILE A 74 -7.95 0.39 3.40
CA ILE A 74 -9.41 0.56 3.62
C ILE A 74 -9.80 0.53 5.11
N PRO A 75 -9.35 -0.44 5.93
CA PRO A 75 -9.73 -0.51 7.34
C PRO A 75 -9.18 0.68 8.15
N LEU A 76 -8.01 1.19 7.75
CA LEU A 76 -7.40 2.37 8.35
C LEU A 76 -8.20 3.64 8.03
N PHE A 77 -8.59 3.82 6.76
CA PHE A 77 -9.43 4.95 6.36
C PHE A 77 -10.79 4.93 7.05
N TYR A 78 -11.40 3.75 7.20
CA TYR A 78 -12.64 3.63 7.97
C TYR A 78 -12.45 4.06 9.42
N ARG A 79 -11.35 3.66 10.06
CA ARG A 79 -11.09 4.02 11.46
C ARG A 79 -10.80 5.50 11.65
N VAL A 80 -10.03 6.12 10.75
CA VAL A 80 -9.63 7.53 10.87
C VAL A 80 -10.77 8.48 10.47
N PHE A 81 -11.58 8.13 9.46
CA PHE A 81 -12.59 9.04 8.90
C PHE A 81 -14.04 8.72 9.30
N LEU A 82 -14.37 7.48 9.69
CA LEU A 82 -15.75 7.03 9.92
C LEU A 82 -16.02 6.50 11.33
N CYS A 83 -15.00 6.39 12.18
CA CYS A 83 -15.15 5.92 13.57
C CYS A 83 -15.44 7.12 14.47
N GLU A 84 -16.72 7.38 14.71
CA GLU A 84 -17.19 8.34 15.73
C GLU A 84 -17.72 7.55 16.95
N GLY A 85 -17.15 7.76 18.15
CA GLY A 85 -17.64 7.19 19.42
C GLY A 85 -16.57 6.79 20.46
N GLU A 86 -17.03 6.41 21.66
CA GLU A 86 -16.17 5.89 22.75
C GLU A 86 -15.55 4.53 22.37
N GLY A 87 -14.22 4.43 22.47
CA GLY A 87 -13.45 3.21 22.18
C GLY A 87 -12.80 3.15 20.79
N CYS A 88 -13.07 4.10 19.89
CA CYS A 88 -12.43 4.18 18.57
C CYS A 88 -10.99 4.74 18.61
N THR A 89 -10.68 5.56 19.61
CA THR A 89 -9.53 6.47 19.63
C THR A 89 -8.74 6.38 20.93
N ASP A 90 -7.55 5.81 20.83
CA ASP A 90 -6.45 6.18 21.71
C ASP A 90 -5.77 7.38 21.05
N ASP A 91 -5.78 8.54 21.71
CA ASP A 91 -5.40 9.84 21.13
C ASP A 91 -3.97 9.83 20.57
N GLU A 92 -3.05 9.04 21.13
CA GLU A 92 -1.69 8.93 20.62
C GLU A 92 -1.59 8.10 19.33
N THR A 93 -2.35 7.00 19.23
CA THR A 93 -2.31 6.11 18.05
C THR A 93 -2.90 6.80 16.81
N ILE A 94 -3.95 7.62 16.98
CA ILE A 94 -4.57 8.33 15.85
C ILE A 94 -3.65 9.43 15.29
N VAL A 95 -2.88 10.12 16.14
CA VAL A 95 -1.91 11.13 15.69
C VAL A 95 -0.83 10.48 14.81
N LEU A 96 -0.31 9.32 15.21
CA LEU A 96 0.66 8.56 14.41
C LEU A 96 0.07 8.13 13.06
N HIS A 97 -1.19 7.69 13.03
CA HIS A 97 -1.89 7.35 11.79
C HIS A 97 -2.09 8.56 10.88
N TYR A 98 -2.42 9.74 11.43
CA TYR A 98 -2.51 10.99 10.67
C TYR A 98 -1.16 11.39 10.08
N GLN A 99 -0.08 11.31 10.86
CA GLN A 99 1.28 11.59 10.39
C GLN A 99 1.68 10.65 9.25
N HIS A 100 1.42 9.34 9.38
CA HIS A 100 1.63 8.37 8.32
C HIS A 100 0.84 8.71 7.04
N ILE A 101 -0.46 8.99 7.15
CA ILE A 101 -1.32 9.31 5.99
C ILE A 101 -0.85 10.60 5.31
N ALA A 102 -0.50 11.62 6.08
CA ALA A 102 0.03 12.88 5.55
C ALA A 102 1.36 12.66 4.81
N LEU A 103 2.26 11.85 5.36
CA LEU A 103 3.53 11.51 4.72
C LEU A 103 3.33 10.64 3.47
N ALA A 104 2.37 9.72 3.47
CA ALA A 104 2.03 8.91 2.29
C ALA A 104 1.47 9.78 1.15
N PHE A 105 0.62 10.76 1.49
CA PHE A 105 0.13 11.75 0.53
C PHE A 105 1.25 12.62 0.00
N LEU A 106 2.12 13.15 0.88
CA LEU A 106 3.29 13.94 0.50
C LEU A 106 4.23 13.15 -0.43
N THR A 107 4.50 11.89 -0.10
CA THR A 107 5.32 10.97 -0.90
C THR A 107 4.71 10.80 -2.29
N SER A 108 3.40 10.53 -2.37
CA SER A 108 2.67 10.40 -3.64
C SER A 108 2.70 11.69 -4.45
N PHE A 109 2.54 12.84 -3.78
CA PHE A 109 2.58 14.16 -4.39
C PHE A 109 3.95 14.48 -4.98
N LEU A 110 5.03 14.24 -4.22
CA LEU A 110 6.40 14.44 -4.69
C LEU A 110 6.71 13.57 -5.91
N PHE A 111 6.27 12.31 -5.90
CA PHE A 111 6.43 11.39 -7.03
C PHE A 111 5.67 11.84 -8.28
N ALA A 112 4.43 12.30 -8.14
CA ALA A 112 3.59 12.70 -9.27
C ALA A 112 3.95 14.07 -9.84
N SER A 113 4.32 15.02 -8.97
CA SER A 113 4.53 16.42 -9.35
C SER A 113 5.93 16.70 -9.89
N HIS A 114 6.93 15.86 -9.56
CA HIS A 114 8.34 16.10 -9.88
C HIS A 114 8.84 17.46 -9.34
N LEU A 115 8.33 17.86 -8.17
CA LEU A 115 8.77 19.04 -7.44
C LEU A 115 9.84 18.62 -6.42
N PRO A 116 10.96 19.34 -6.26
CA PRO A 116 11.21 20.74 -6.66
C PRO A 116 11.97 20.94 -7.98
N GLU A 117 12.39 19.89 -8.70
CA GLU A 117 13.19 20.06 -9.93
C GLU A 117 12.48 20.85 -11.04
N ARG A 118 11.13 20.86 -11.04
CA ARG A 118 10.33 21.73 -11.91
C ARG A 118 10.30 23.21 -11.51
N LEU A 119 10.51 23.53 -10.23
CA LEU A 119 10.46 24.90 -9.70
C LEU A 119 11.80 25.63 -9.81
N ALA A 120 12.92 24.90 -9.67
CA ALA A 120 14.26 25.46 -9.82
C ALA A 120 15.20 24.45 -10.53
N PRO A 121 15.15 24.37 -11.87
CA PRO A 121 16.03 23.50 -12.63
C PRO A 121 17.50 23.88 -12.39
N GLY A 122 18.35 22.90 -12.04
CA GLY A 122 19.78 23.09 -11.75
C GLY A 122 20.13 23.43 -10.30
N SER A 123 19.14 23.65 -9.42
CA SER A 123 19.40 23.93 -7.99
C SER A 123 19.39 22.67 -7.10
N PHE A 124 18.79 21.58 -7.58
CA PHE A 124 18.56 20.33 -6.82
C PHE A 124 19.22 19.11 -7.48
N ASP A 125 20.32 19.30 -8.22
CA ASP A 125 20.94 18.24 -9.03
C ASP A 125 21.68 17.18 -8.19
N TYR A 126 22.10 17.50 -6.96
CA TYR A 126 22.85 16.59 -6.08
C TYR A 126 22.12 16.23 -4.78
N ILE A 127 21.44 17.20 -4.15
CA ILE A 127 20.73 17.05 -2.86
C ILE A 127 19.32 17.62 -3.00
N GLY A 128 18.32 16.88 -2.53
CA GLY A 128 16.92 17.35 -2.50
C GLY A 128 16.14 17.14 -3.80
N HIS A 129 16.64 16.27 -4.69
CA HIS A 129 15.89 15.84 -5.87
C HIS A 129 14.58 15.13 -5.45
N SER A 130 13.50 15.26 -6.22
CA SER A 130 12.17 14.73 -5.84
C SER A 130 12.22 13.23 -5.49
N HIS A 131 13.06 12.46 -6.18
CA HIS A 131 13.25 11.04 -5.91
C HIS A 131 13.91 10.77 -4.55
N GLN A 132 14.86 11.61 -4.12
CA GLN A 132 15.48 11.47 -2.80
C GLN A 132 14.48 11.84 -1.70
N LEU A 133 13.74 12.94 -1.87
CA LEU A 133 12.69 13.35 -0.93
C LEU A 133 11.57 12.31 -0.86
N PHE A 134 11.21 11.70 -1.99
CA PHE A 134 10.29 10.57 -2.05
C PHE A 134 10.76 9.42 -1.15
N HIS A 135 12.03 8.99 -1.26
CA HIS A 135 12.56 7.91 -0.42
C HIS A 135 12.58 8.29 1.07
N VAL A 136 12.98 9.51 1.40
CA VAL A 136 13.02 9.98 2.79
C VAL A 136 11.60 10.01 3.38
N CYS A 137 10.64 10.62 2.68
CA CYS A 137 9.25 10.67 3.14
C CYS A 137 8.63 9.27 3.25
N ALA A 138 8.96 8.36 2.32
CA ALA A 138 8.50 6.97 2.38
C ALA A 138 9.06 6.25 3.61
N ILE A 139 10.37 6.36 3.90
CA ILE A 139 11.00 5.71 5.06
C ILE A 139 10.41 6.23 6.37
N VAL A 140 10.29 7.56 6.50
CA VAL A 140 9.72 8.18 7.69
C VAL A 140 8.23 7.82 7.84
N GLY A 141 7.49 7.79 6.73
CA GLY A 141 6.10 7.34 6.71
C GLY A 141 5.94 5.90 7.19
N THR A 142 6.77 4.97 6.70
CA THR A 142 6.78 3.58 7.15
C THR A 142 7.19 3.43 8.61
N HIS A 143 8.07 4.29 9.12
CA HIS A 143 8.42 4.30 10.54
C HIS A 143 7.20 4.62 11.41
N PHE A 144 6.50 5.72 11.12
CA PHE A 144 5.27 6.07 11.84
C PHE A 144 4.15 5.03 11.63
N GLN A 145 4.06 4.45 10.44
CA GLN A 145 3.16 3.33 10.17
C GLN A 145 3.42 2.16 11.13
N MET A 146 4.67 1.74 11.27
CA MET A 146 5.04 0.62 12.13
C MET A 146 4.75 0.91 13.61
N GLN A 147 5.12 2.11 14.08
CA GLN A 147 4.84 2.54 15.46
C GLN A 147 3.34 2.54 15.76
N ALA A 148 2.53 3.07 14.85
CA ALA A 148 1.08 3.09 15.02
C ALA A 148 0.48 1.68 15.05
N ILE A 149 0.99 0.77 14.22
CA ILE A 149 0.55 -0.63 14.20
C ILE A 149 0.94 -1.34 15.50
N GLU A 150 2.18 -1.15 15.97
CA GLU A 150 2.66 -1.75 17.22
C GLU A 150 1.81 -1.30 18.41
N GLN A 151 1.58 0.01 18.53
CA GLN A 151 0.73 0.58 19.58
C GLN A 151 -0.70 0.03 19.50
N ASP A 152 -1.28 -0.02 18.30
CA ASP A 152 -2.62 -0.60 18.11
C ASP A 152 -2.71 -2.07 18.52
N MET A 153 -1.67 -2.86 18.20
CA MET A 153 -1.59 -4.26 18.58
C MET A 153 -1.46 -4.46 20.09
N VAL A 154 -0.65 -3.65 20.76
CA VAL A 154 -0.49 -3.71 22.22
C VAL A 154 -1.81 -3.37 22.91
N THR A 155 -2.44 -2.26 22.53
CA THR A 155 -3.68 -1.77 23.16
C THR A 155 -4.84 -2.73 22.94
N ARG A 156 -4.98 -3.32 21.74
CA ARG A 156 -6.12 -4.17 21.40
C ARG A 156 -5.89 -5.66 21.64
N ARG A 157 -4.70 -6.07 22.09
CA ARG A 157 -4.33 -7.49 22.26
C ARG A 157 -5.32 -8.27 23.09
N SER A 158 -5.71 -7.74 24.25
CA SER A 158 -6.63 -8.40 25.18
C SER A 158 -8.01 -8.59 24.56
N TRP A 159 -8.56 -7.54 23.94
CA TRP A 159 -9.86 -7.58 23.28
C TRP A 159 -9.87 -8.54 22.07
N LEU A 160 -8.84 -8.49 21.22
CA LEU A 160 -8.70 -9.37 20.07
C LEU A 160 -8.56 -10.83 20.50
N SER A 161 -7.80 -11.13 21.56
CA SER A 161 -7.67 -12.51 22.05
C SER A 161 -9.00 -13.11 22.53
N ALA A 162 -9.91 -12.27 23.02
CA ALA A 162 -11.22 -12.72 23.49
C ALA A 162 -12.30 -12.77 22.39
N ASN A 163 -12.17 -11.95 21.33
CA ASN A 163 -13.23 -11.76 20.33
C ASN A 163 -12.85 -12.20 18.91
N SER A 164 -11.59 -12.53 18.63
CA SER A 164 -11.14 -12.97 17.30
C SER A 164 -11.22 -14.49 17.13
N ILE A 165 -11.33 -14.94 15.87
CA ILE A 165 -11.26 -16.36 15.50
C ILE A 165 -9.93 -16.93 16.00
N PRO A 166 -9.90 -18.13 16.62
CA PRO A 166 -8.67 -18.75 17.08
C PRO A 166 -7.66 -18.89 15.93
N ILE A 167 -6.42 -18.50 16.21
CA ILE A 167 -5.31 -18.58 15.25
C ILE A 167 -5.10 -20.07 14.94
N THR A 168 -5.50 -20.46 13.74
CA THR A 168 -5.37 -21.82 13.23
C THR A 168 -4.44 -21.77 12.02
N PHE A 169 -3.68 -22.85 11.76
CA PHE A 169 -2.75 -22.90 10.62
C PHE A 169 -3.43 -22.56 9.27
N ALA A 170 -4.69 -22.92 9.10
CA ALA A 170 -5.50 -22.56 7.92
C ALA A 170 -5.69 -21.03 7.79
N ASN A 171 -6.03 -20.35 8.88
CA ASN A 171 -6.23 -18.89 8.90
C ASN A 171 -4.92 -18.12 8.62
N SER A 172 -3.75 -18.75 8.85
CA SER A 172 -2.45 -18.17 8.49
C SER A 172 -2.13 -18.23 6.99
N LEU A 173 -2.80 -19.12 6.25
CA LEU A 173 -2.63 -19.29 4.80
C LEU A 173 -3.62 -18.45 3.97
N GLY A 174 -4.51 -17.70 4.63
CA GLY A 174 -5.52 -16.86 3.96
C GLY A 174 -6.71 -17.64 3.40
N THR A 175 -6.95 -18.86 3.88
CA THR A 175 -8.14 -19.69 3.61
C THR A 175 -9.15 -19.59 4.74
#